data_AF-A0A2G5TPN9-F1
#
_entry.id   AF-A0A2G5TPN9-F1
#
_cell.length_a   1.000
_cell.length_b   1.000
_cell.length_c   1.000
_cell.angle_alpha   90.00
_cell.angle_beta   90.00
_cell.angle_gamma   90.00
#
_symmetry.space_group_name_H-M   'P 1'
#
loop_
_entity.id
_entity.type
_entity.pdbx_description
1 polymer ?
#
loop_
_entity_poly.entity_id
_entity_poly.type
_entity_poly.pdbx_seq_one_letter_code
_entity_poly.pdbx_strand_id
1 'polypeptide(L)'
;MTQDFRILFCSPLILISPTLSITIFGGTDIWSNLCKYEPIQSDTMCKVKIGAKINIQVRAISENPELSRDLTLTALKMHCDDRFVCLENTYCYKDSYNYQLLDECIEEVFQIGPMSFCVKKLRDILNSEPNKLSKCVLEYLEKNATSTTDCLVIKNTGDCLLPDVQKHCDPKFMSMYKQYISLRLYNLACDGRLRYRVPGDEPQNVLNPTNSTEQIEEN
;
A
#
# COMPACT_ATOMS: atom_id res chain seq x y z
N MET A 1 -43.19 47.74 17.92
CA MET A 1 -44.06 46.58 17.62
C MET A 1 -43.20 45.34 17.82
N THR A 2 -43.52 44.62 18.88
CA THR A 2 -42.88 43.42 19.44
C THR A 2 -43.02 42.19 18.55
N GLN A 3 -42.01 41.33 18.47
CA GLN A 3 -42.04 39.97 19.04
C GLN A 3 -40.77 39.15 18.74
N ASP A 4 -40.14 38.69 19.82
CA ASP A 4 -39.25 37.54 19.88
C ASP A 4 -39.99 36.24 19.49
N PHE A 5 -39.28 35.32 18.84
CA PHE A 5 -39.51 33.87 19.00
C PHE A 5 -38.17 33.13 18.97
N ARG A 6 -37.72 32.70 20.16
CA ARG A 6 -36.76 31.60 20.31
C ARG A 6 -37.53 30.28 20.17
N ILE A 7 -37.07 29.38 19.30
CA ILE A 7 -37.23 27.94 19.50
C ILE A 7 -35.90 27.25 19.23
N LEU A 8 -35.38 26.70 20.32
CA LEU A 8 -34.31 25.72 20.43
C LEU A 8 -34.94 24.34 20.28
N PHE A 9 -34.53 23.49 19.33
CA PHE A 9 -34.71 22.04 19.41
C PHE A 9 -33.72 21.27 18.51
N CYS A 10 -32.88 20.48 19.18
CA CYS A 10 -32.27 19.19 18.81
C CYS A 10 -31.59 18.96 17.44
N SER A 11 -30.25 18.82 17.49
CA SER A 11 -29.44 17.68 17.01
C SER A 11 -30.18 16.49 16.37
N PRO A 12 -29.58 15.79 15.37
CA PRO A 12 -28.26 15.18 15.55
C PRO A 12 -27.28 15.23 14.37
N LEU A 13 -26.00 15.14 14.75
CA LEU A 13 -24.95 14.37 14.09
C LEU A 13 -25.34 13.78 12.73
N ILE A 14 -24.96 14.47 11.66
CA ILE A 14 -24.60 13.77 10.43
C ILE A 14 -23.18 13.27 10.66
N LEU A 15 -23.10 12.09 11.27
CA LEU A 15 -21.99 11.16 11.06
C LEU A 15 -21.90 10.96 9.56
N ILE A 16 -21.00 11.71 8.90
CA ILE A 16 -20.54 11.37 7.56
C ILE A 16 -19.69 10.11 7.75
N SER A 17 -20.39 8.97 7.76
CA SER A 17 -19.81 7.66 7.54
C SER A 17 -18.87 7.74 6.34
N PRO A 18 -17.69 7.10 6.36
CA PRO A 18 -16.81 7.08 5.20
C PRO A 18 -17.64 6.55 4.05
N THR A 19 -17.85 7.39 3.05
CA THR A 19 -18.49 7.02 1.81
C THR A 19 -17.72 5.84 1.27
N LEU A 20 -18.38 4.68 1.35
CA LEU A 20 -18.06 3.49 0.59
C LEU A 20 -18.02 3.95 -0.85
N SER A 21 -16.82 4.34 -1.31
CA SER A 21 -16.56 4.67 -2.69
C SER A 21 -16.61 3.35 -3.43
N ILE A 22 -17.82 2.91 -3.75
CA ILE A 22 -18.08 1.84 -4.70
C ILE A 22 -17.59 2.39 -6.03
N THR A 23 -16.32 2.17 -6.32
CA THR A 23 -15.74 2.37 -7.64
C THR A 23 -16.41 1.35 -8.56
N ILE A 24 -17.36 1.84 -9.35
CA ILE A 24 -18.03 1.07 -10.38
C ILE A 24 -16.95 0.71 -11.41
N PHE A 25 -16.62 -0.59 -11.48
CA PHE A 25 -15.46 -1.23 -12.15
C PHE A 25 -14.11 -1.09 -11.42
N GLY A 26 -13.97 -1.72 -10.25
CA GLY A 26 -12.69 -1.98 -9.58
C GLY A 26 -11.76 -2.87 -10.40
N GLY A 27 -11.17 -2.30 -11.46
CA GLY A 27 -10.16 -2.90 -12.33
C GLY A 27 -10.59 -4.13 -13.15
N THR A 28 -11.88 -4.49 -13.10
CA THR A 28 -12.46 -5.57 -13.88
C THR A 28 -12.39 -5.25 -15.37
N ASP A 29 -11.78 -6.16 -16.14
CA ASP A 29 -11.83 -6.14 -17.59
C ASP A 29 -13.00 -7.02 -18.07
N ILE A 30 -14.20 -6.46 -18.04
CA ILE A 30 -15.44 -7.14 -18.46
C ILE A 30 -15.46 -7.52 -19.95
N TRP A 31 -14.51 -7.02 -20.73
CA TRP A 31 -14.37 -7.29 -22.16
C TRP A 31 -13.26 -8.32 -22.45
N SER A 32 -12.59 -8.83 -21.42
CA SER A 32 -11.65 -9.93 -21.55
C SER A 32 -12.39 -11.19 -22.00
N ASN A 33 -12.13 -11.61 -23.25
CA ASN A 33 -12.60 -12.88 -23.80
C ASN A 33 -12.05 -14.11 -23.04
N LEU A 34 -11.12 -13.90 -22.11
CA LEU A 34 -10.48 -14.93 -21.31
C LEU A 34 -11.15 -15.13 -19.94
N CYS A 35 -12.08 -14.25 -19.55
CA CYS A 35 -12.74 -14.29 -18.24
C CYS A 35 -13.48 -15.63 -18.05
N LYS A 36 -13.03 -16.44 -17.08
CA LYS A 36 -13.50 -17.83 -16.87
C LYS A 36 -14.76 -17.92 -16.01
N TYR A 37 -15.13 -16.84 -15.33
CA TYR A 37 -16.23 -16.77 -14.38
C TYR A 37 -16.99 -15.46 -14.60
N GLU A 38 -18.28 -15.42 -14.29
CA GLU A 38 -18.98 -14.13 -14.25
C GLU A 38 -18.26 -13.19 -13.26
N PRO A 39 -18.00 -11.92 -13.63
CA PRO A 39 -17.26 -10.98 -12.78
C PRO A 39 -17.80 -10.92 -11.35
N ILE A 40 -19.13 -10.92 -11.20
CA ILE A 40 -19.82 -10.83 -9.90
C ILE A 40 -19.54 -12.06 -9.02
N GLN A 41 -19.53 -13.27 -9.59
CA GLN A 41 -19.33 -14.50 -8.81
C GLN A 41 -17.86 -14.68 -8.41
N SER A 42 -16.95 -14.35 -9.32
CA SER A 42 -15.50 -14.41 -9.07
C SER A 42 -15.02 -13.37 -8.05
N ASP A 43 -15.53 -12.14 -8.16
CA ASP A 43 -15.30 -11.04 -7.22
C ASP A 43 -15.74 -11.43 -5.82
N THR A 44 -16.94 -12.00 -5.71
CA THR A 44 -17.53 -12.40 -4.42
C THR A 44 -16.74 -13.51 -3.76
N MET A 45 -16.28 -14.55 -4.48
CA MET A 45 -15.53 -15.64 -3.83
C MET A 45 -14.16 -15.18 -3.33
N CYS A 46 -13.36 -14.55 -4.20
CA CYS A 46 -12.00 -14.15 -3.86
C CYS A 46 -12.00 -13.04 -2.79
N LYS A 47 -12.82 -12.00 -2.95
CA LYS A 47 -12.87 -10.88 -1.99
C LYS A 47 -13.50 -11.29 -0.66
N VAL A 48 -14.56 -12.10 -0.64
CA VAL A 48 -15.21 -12.46 0.64
C VAL A 48 -14.38 -13.48 1.40
N LYS A 49 -13.99 -14.60 0.78
CA LYS A 49 -13.30 -15.67 1.51
C LYS A 49 -11.87 -15.32 1.87
N ILE A 50 -11.09 -14.79 0.92
CA ILE A 50 -9.68 -14.46 1.16
C ILE A 50 -9.56 -13.09 1.82
N GLY A 51 -10.40 -12.12 1.45
CA GLY A 51 -10.46 -10.84 2.15
C GLY A 51 -10.82 -11.00 3.63
N ALA A 52 -11.70 -11.95 4.00
CA ALA A 52 -11.92 -12.26 5.41
C ALA A 52 -10.64 -12.74 6.12
N LYS A 53 -9.81 -13.58 5.48
CA LYS A 53 -8.53 -14.03 6.06
C LYS A 53 -7.55 -12.87 6.23
N ILE A 54 -7.45 -11.98 5.25
CA ILE A 54 -6.63 -10.76 5.33
C ILE A 54 -7.11 -9.90 6.51
N ASN A 55 -8.41 -9.63 6.61
CA ASN A 55 -8.98 -8.82 7.69
C ASN A 55 -8.75 -9.44 9.07
N ILE A 56 -8.87 -10.78 9.20
CA ILE A 56 -8.57 -11.50 10.44
C ILE A 56 -7.10 -11.33 10.81
N GLN A 57 -6.19 -11.48 9.83
CA GLN A 57 -4.75 -11.32 10.07
C GLN A 57 -4.41 -9.88 10.46
N VAL A 58 -4.90 -8.88 9.71
CA VAL A 58 -4.72 -7.46 9.99
C VAL A 58 -5.20 -7.13 11.41
N ARG A 59 -6.39 -7.60 11.76
CA ARG A 59 -6.96 -7.42 13.10
C ARG A 59 -6.09 -8.08 14.17
N ALA A 60 -5.67 -9.33 13.96
CA ALA A 60 -4.85 -10.06 14.92
C ALA A 60 -3.50 -9.35 15.16
N ILE A 61 -2.83 -8.89 14.11
CA ILE A 61 -1.56 -8.15 14.22
C ILE A 61 -1.79 -6.78 14.86
N SER A 62 -2.87 -6.08 14.50
CA SER A 62 -3.18 -4.78 15.10
C SER A 62 -3.50 -4.88 16.60
N GLU A 63 -4.18 -5.95 17.03
CA GLU A 63 -4.52 -6.18 18.45
C GLU A 63 -3.31 -6.72 19.24
N ASN A 64 -2.43 -7.50 18.59
CA ASN A 64 -1.21 -8.03 19.20
C ASN A 64 -0.04 -8.03 18.18
N PRO A 65 0.71 -6.91 18.07
CA PRO A 65 1.80 -6.79 17.10
C PRO A 65 2.88 -7.85 17.26
N GLU A 66 3.10 -8.38 18.48
CA GLU A 66 4.10 -9.41 18.78
C GLU A 66 3.92 -10.68 17.94
N LEU A 67 2.70 -10.96 17.47
CA LEU A 67 2.43 -12.05 16.53
C LEU A 67 3.22 -11.93 15.22
N SER A 68 3.60 -10.72 14.83
CA SER A 68 4.33 -10.42 13.59
C SER A 68 5.84 -10.27 13.77
N ARG A 69 6.35 -10.26 15.01
CA ARG A 69 7.75 -9.94 15.31
C ARG A 69 8.75 -10.88 14.64
N ASP A 70 8.43 -12.17 14.63
CA ASP A 70 9.30 -13.24 14.12
C ASP A 70 8.82 -13.79 12.76
N LEU A 71 7.79 -13.19 12.16
CA LEU A 71 7.28 -13.60 10.84
C LEU A 71 8.23 -13.14 9.72
N THR A 72 8.36 -13.96 8.68
CA THR A 72 9.03 -13.57 7.44
C THR A 72 8.09 -12.73 6.57
N LEU A 73 8.64 -11.96 5.61
CA LEU A 73 7.81 -11.21 4.65
C LEU A 73 6.87 -12.15 3.87
N THR A 74 7.33 -13.36 3.54
CA THR A 74 6.51 -14.40 2.90
C THR A 74 5.32 -14.81 3.76
N ALA A 75 5.52 -15.04 5.05
CA ALA A 75 4.44 -15.40 5.97
C ALA A 75 3.45 -14.24 6.16
N LEU A 76 3.96 -13.00 6.22
CA LEU A 76 3.13 -11.80 6.36
C LEU A 76 2.21 -11.59 5.17
N LYS A 77 2.73 -11.76 3.95
CA LYS A 77 1.96 -11.52 2.72
C LYS A 77 1.18 -12.72 2.20
N MET A 78 1.18 -13.86 2.90
CA MET A 78 0.59 -15.11 2.42
C MET A 78 -0.88 -14.93 1.97
N HIS A 79 -1.70 -14.23 2.75
CA HIS A 79 -3.10 -14.00 2.36
C HIS A 79 -3.27 -12.94 1.26
N CYS A 80 -2.32 -12.02 1.12
CA CYS A 80 -2.25 -11.11 -0.03
C CYS A 80 -1.95 -11.89 -1.32
N ASP A 81 -0.99 -12.82 -1.26
CA ASP A 81 -0.64 -13.70 -2.38
C ASP A 81 -1.81 -14.62 -2.76
N ASP A 82 -2.50 -15.21 -1.77
CA ASP A 82 -3.71 -16.02 -1.99
C ASP A 82 -4.76 -15.23 -2.79
N ARG A 83 -4.97 -13.96 -2.43
CA ARG A 83 -5.93 -13.07 -3.09
C ARG A 83 -5.49 -12.77 -4.52
N PHE A 84 -4.23 -12.43 -4.72
CA PHE A 84 -3.66 -12.16 -6.04
C PHE A 84 -3.85 -13.35 -6.98
N VAL A 85 -3.48 -14.55 -6.54
CA VAL A 85 -3.62 -15.80 -7.32
C VAL A 85 -5.09 -16.10 -7.61
N CYS A 86 -5.98 -15.89 -6.64
CA CYS A 86 -7.41 -16.09 -6.84
C CYS A 86 -7.95 -15.18 -7.95
N LEU A 87 -7.61 -13.89 -7.91
CA LEU A 87 -8.03 -12.90 -8.92
C LEU A 87 -7.37 -13.16 -10.29
N GLU A 88 -6.10 -13.54 -10.32
CA GLU A 88 -5.40 -13.90 -11.56
C GLU A 88 -6.06 -15.08 -12.27
N ASN A 89 -6.46 -16.11 -11.52
CA ASN A 89 -7.13 -17.30 -12.06
C ASN A 89 -8.53 -17.01 -12.64
N THR A 90 -9.11 -15.84 -12.36
CA THR A 90 -10.39 -15.44 -12.96
C THR A 90 -10.22 -14.94 -14.40
N TYR A 91 -9.06 -14.38 -14.75
CA TYR A 91 -8.79 -13.65 -16.00
C TYR A 91 -9.71 -12.44 -16.26
N CYS A 92 -10.40 -11.97 -15.21
CA CYS A 92 -11.40 -10.90 -15.31
C CYS A 92 -10.88 -9.55 -14.80
N TYR A 93 -9.62 -9.45 -14.34
CA TYR A 93 -9.02 -8.21 -13.84
C TYR A 93 -7.79 -7.83 -14.64
N LYS A 94 -7.59 -6.52 -14.81
CA LYS A 94 -6.34 -5.98 -15.36
C LYS A 94 -5.20 -6.30 -14.42
N ASP A 95 -4.06 -6.71 -14.98
CA ASP A 95 -2.84 -7.01 -14.20
C ASP A 95 -2.45 -5.84 -13.31
N SER A 96 -2.44 -4.62 -13.85
CA SER A 96 -2.07 -3.41 -13.09
C SER A 96 -2.92 -3.23 -11.83
N TYR A 97 -4.21 -3.53 -11.92
CA TYR A 97 -5.10 -3.45 -10.78
C TYR A 97 -4.87 -4.58 -9.76
N ASN A 98 -4.69 -5.82 -10.22
CA ASN A 98 -4.44 -6.94 -9.32
C ASN A 98 -3.11 -6.77 -8.55
N TYR A 99 -2.06 -6.29 -9.24
CA TYR A 99 -0.78 -5.98 -8.61
C TYR A 99 -0.85 -4.77 -7.67
N GLN A 100 -1.64 -3.74 -7.98
CA GLN A 100 -1.89 -2.63 -7.05
C GLN A 100 -2.56 -3.13 -5.77
N LEU A 101 -3.60 -3.98 -5.88
CA LEU A 101 -4.25 -4.57 -4.71
C LEU A 101 -3.31 -5.45 -3.88
N LEU A 102 -2.36 -6.12 -4.53
CA LEU A 102 -1.31 -6.88 -3.87
C LEU A 102 -0.37 -5.94 -3.09
N ASP A 103 0.08 -4.84 -3.70
CA ASP A 103 0.92 -3.83 -3.04
C ASP A 103 0.23 -3.22 -1.82
N GLU A 104 -1.01 -2.75 -1.97
CA GLU A 104 -1.79 -2.14 -0.88
C GLU A 104 -1.92 -3.10 0.31
N CYS A 105 -2.22 -4.37 0.05
CA CYS A 105 -2.31 -5.40 1.09
C CYS A 105 -0.97 -5.63 1.79
N ILE A 106 0.14 -5.71 1.02
CA ILE A 106 1.49 -5.89 1.57
C ILE A 106 1.91 -4.69 2.40
N GLU A 107 1.63 -3.46 1.93
CA GLU A 107 1.88 -2.24 2.66
C GLU A 107 1.15 -2.25 4.00
N GLU A 108 -0.15 -2.54 4.01
CA GLU A 108 -0.94 -2.57 5.23
C GLU A 108 -0.36 -3.54 6.27
N VAL A 109 -0.18 -4.81 5.92
CA VAL A 109 0.34 -5.82 6.87
C VAL A 109 1.77 -5.53 7.34
N PHE A 110 2.59 -4.91 6.49
CA PHE A 110 3.95 -4.53 6.84
C PHE A 110 3.98 -3.33 7.80
N GLN A 111 3.14 -2.32 7.55
CA GLN A 111 3.05 -1.10 8.36
C GLN A 111 2.54 -1.38 9.77
N ILE A 112 1.45 -2.15 9.90
CA ILE A 112 0.90 -2.53 11.22
C ILE A 112 1.76 -3.57 11.95
N GLY A 113 2.54 -4.37 11.20
CA GLY A 113 3.38 -5.43 11.74
C GLY A 113 4.83 -4.99 11.95
N PRO A 114 5.81 -5.52 11.19
CA PRO A 114 7.23 -5.25 11.38
C PRO A 114 7.63 -3.76 11.46
N MET A 115 7.06 -2.90 10.61
CA MET A 115 7.42 -1.48 10.59
C MET A 115 6.97 -0.78 11.88
N SER A 116 5.86 -1.19 12.49
CA SER A 116 5.36 -0.62 13.74
C SER A 116 6.39 -0.70 14.87
N PHE A 117 7.14 -1.80 14.96
CA PHE A 117 8.20 -1.99 15.95
C PHE A 117 9.38 -1.07 15.71
N CYS A 118 9.81 -0.95 14.45
CA CYS A 118 10.90 -0.05 14.09
C CYS A 118 10.50 1.40 14.35
N VAL A 119 9.29 1.81 13.96
CA VAL A 119 8.74 3.15 14.25
C VAL A 119 8.66 3.41 15.76
N LYS A 120 8.21 2.45 16.57
CA LYS A 120 8.20 2.58 18.02
C LYS A 120 9.61 2.83 18.57
N LYS A 121 10.60 2.05 18.13
CA LYS A 121 11.99 2.23 18.54
C LYS A 121 12.58 3.57 18.11
N LEU A 122 12.28 4.02 16.89
CA LEU A 122 12.70 5.33 16.41
C LEU A 122 12.05 6.45 17.22
N ARG A 123 10.77 6.32 17.62
CA ARG A 123 10.10 7.28 18.52
C ARG A 123 10.70 7.29 19.93
N ASP A 124 11.07 6.14 20.46
CA ASP A 124 11.74 6.07 21.77
C ASP A 124 13.08 6.83 21.73
N ILE A 125 13.86 6.66 20.65
CA ILE A 125 15.10 7.41 20.42
C ILE A 125 14.83 8.91 20.23
N LEU A 126 13.79 9.28 19.49
CA LEU A 126 13.39 10.68 19.31
C LEU A 126 13.13 11.36 20.67
N ASN A 127 12.47 10.65 21.58
CA ASN A 127 12.12 11.18 22.90
C ASN A 127 13.32 11.28 23.85
N SER A 128 14.31 10.38 23.73
CA SER A 128 15.48 10.38 24.61
C SER A 128 16.68 11.15 24.07
N GLU A 129 16.97 11.00 22.77
CA GLU A 129 18.20 11.45 22.10
C GLU A 129 17.91 11.89 20.65
N PRO A 130 17.17 13.01 20.46
CA PRO A 130 16.66 13.42 19.14
C PRO A 130 17.76 13.68 18.10
N ASN A 131 18.96 14.07 18.55
CA ASN A 131 20.13 14.31 17.70
C ASN A 131 20.71 13.03 17.06
N LYS A 132 20.25 11.84 17.44
CA LYS A 132 20.72 10.56 16.88
C LYS A 132 19.99 10.13 15.62
N LEU A 133 18.87 10.76 15.29
CA LEU A 133 18.06 10.47 14.11
C LEU A 133 18.37 11.46 12.99
N SER A 134 18.34 10.99 11.75
CA SER A 134 18.46 11.88 10.60
C SER A 134 17.24 12.79 10.47
N LYS A 135 17.43 13.96 9.84
CA LYS A 135 16.34 14.89 9.50
C LYS A 135 15.18 14.19 8.77
N CYS A 136 15.52 13.26 7.89
CA CYS A 136 14.54 12.47 7.15
C CYS A 136 13.59 11.69 8.06
N VAL A 137 14.14 10.95 9.03
CA VAL A 137 13.33 10.17 9.96
C VAL A 137 12.45 11.07 10.81
N LEU A 138 12.95 12.24 11.22
CA LEU A 138 12.14 13.23 11.94
C LEU A 138 10.92 13.64 11.11
N GLU A 139 11.11 14.05 9.86
CA GLU A 139 10.01 14.42 8.95
C GLU A 139 9.04 13.25 8.70
N TYR A 140 9.55 12.02 8.61
CA TYR A 140 8.72 10.82 8.47
C TYR A 140 7.88 10.54 9.72
N LEU A 141 8.43 10.75 10.92
CA LEU A 141 7.74 10.52 12.19
C LEU A 141 6.71 11.62 12.51
N GLU A 142 6.96 12.85 12.05
CA GLU A 142 6.03 13.99 12.14
C GLU A 142 4.84 13.85 11.20
N LYS A 143 5.08 13.35 9.99
CA LYS A 143 4.00 13.03 9.04
C LYS A 143 3.29 11.76 9.51
N ASN A 144 1.97 11.83 9.65
CA ASN A 144 1.20 10.59 9.80
C ASN A 144 1.46 9.72 8.56
N ALA A 145 1.78 8.44 8.76
CA ALA A 145 2.05 7.51 7.67
C ALA A 145 0.81 7.41 6.77
N THR A 146 0.84 8.09 5.64
CA THR A 146 -0.15 7.95 4.57
C THR A 146 0.40 6.96 3.55
N SER A 147 -0.36 5.88 3.29
CA SER A 147 -0.08 4.99 2.16
C SER A 147 -0.02 5.80 0.87
N THR A 148 0.92 5.43 0.00
CA THR A 148 1.11 6.03 -1.32
C THR A 148 1.43 4.94 -2.34
N THR A 149 0.99 5.11 -3.56
CA THR A 149 1.38 4.29 -4.73
C THR A 149 2.35 5.02 -5.64
N ASP A 150 2.79 6.24 -5.27
CA ASP A 150 3.76 7.00 -6.04
C ASP A 150 5.16 6.37 -5.91
N CYS A 151 5.67 5.87 -7.04
CA CYS A 151 6.97 5.22 -7.15
C CYS A 151 8.13 6.06 -6.57
N LEU A 152 8.14 7.37 -6.86
CA LEU A 152 9.22 8.26 -6.45
C LEU A 152 9.17 8.49 -4.94
N VAL A 153 7.97 8.66 -4.39
CA VAL A 153 7.77 8.77 -2.94
C VAL A 153 8.21 7.48 -2.25
N ILE A 154 7.76 6.31 -2.71
CA ILE A 154 8.14 5.01 -2.12
C ILE A 154 9.66 4.83 -2.13
N LYS A 155 10.30 5.06 -3.28
CA LYS A 155 11.76 4.92 -3.42
C LYS A 155 12.50 5.88 -2.50
N ASN A 156 12.14 7.17 -2.54
CA ASN A 156 12.81 8.19 -1.75
C ASN A 156 12.62 7.93 -0.25
N THR A 157 11.41 7.61 0.20
CA THR A 157 11.17 7.25 1.61
C THR A 157 11.96 6.00 2.01
N GLY A 158 11.99 4.97 1.15
CA GLY A 158 12.76 3.75 1.35
C GLY A 158 14.26 4.01 1.57
N ASP A 159 14.88 4.73 0.63
CA ASP A 159 16.31 5.07 0.67
C ASP A 159 16.65 5.96 1.87
N CYS A 160 15.73 6.86 2.23
CA CYS A 160 15.91 7.87 3.27
C CYS A 160 15.83 7.29 4.69
N LEU A 161 14.95 6.30 4.92
CA LEU A 161 14.85 5.61 6.21
C LEU A 161 15.91 4.53 6.41
N LEU A 162 16.47 3.98 5.33
CA LEU A 162 17.35 2.81 5.37
C LEU A 162 18.55 2.94 6.35
N PRO A 163 19.29 4.08 6.43
CA PRO A 163 20.43 4.19 7.34
C PRO A 163 20.03 4.09 8.82
N ASP A 164 18.94 4.74 9.21
CA ASP A 164 18.44 4.71 10.59
C ASP A 164 17.77 3.38 10.92
N VAL A 165 17.09 2.74 9.96
CA VAL A 165 16.60 1.36 10.10
C VAL A 165 17.76 0.41 10.39
N GLN A 166 18.85 0.50 9.62
CA GLN A 166 20.05 -0.33 9.81
C GLN A 166 20.72 -0.08 11.16
N LYS A 167 20.80 1.19 11.58
CA LYS A 167 21.50 1.57 12.80
C LYS A 167 20.71 1.26 14.07
N HIS A 168 19.41 1.47 14.03
CA HIS A 168 18.58 1.50 15.22
C HIS A 168 17.59 0.34 15.31
N CYS A 169 17.09 -0.22 14.21
CA CYS A 169 16.11 -1.31 14.26
C CYS A 169 16.76 -2.70 14.36
N ASP A 170 15.97 -3.77 14.48
CA ASP A 170 16.51 -5.14 14.57
C ASP A 170 17.30 -5.50 13.30
N PRO A 171 18.49 -6.11 13.39
CA PRO A 171 19.26 -6.52 12.21
C PRO A 171 18.47 -7.42 11.24
N LYS A 172 17.58 -8.28 11.74
CA LYS A 172 16.69 -9.11 10.90
C LYS A 172 15.68 -8.26 10.13
N PHE A 173 15.21 -7.17 10.74
CA PHE A 173 14.27 -6.24 10.12
C PHE A 173 14.90 -5.52 8.92
N MET A 174 16.18 -5.18 8.95
CA MET A 174 16.85 -4.51 7.83
C MET A 174 16.75 -5.30 6.51
N SER A 175 16.98 -6.62 6.55
CA SER A 175 16.86 -7.48 5.37
C SER A 175 15.42 -7.49 4.83
N MET A 176 14.45 -7.59 5.74
CA MET A 176 13.03 -7.57 5.40
C MET A 176 12.60 -6.23 4.81
N TYR A 177 13.09 -5.12 5.35
CA TYR A 177 12.78 -3.76 4.90
C TYR A 177 13.23 -3.53 3.45
N LYS A 178 14.44 -3.98 3.09
CA LYS A 178 14.94 -3.92 1.70
C LYS A 178 14.07 -4.74 0.75
N GLN A 179 13.69 -5.95 1.16
CA GLN A 179 12.79 -6.82 0.38
C GLN A 179 11.42 -6.17 0.19
N TYR A 180 10.87 -5.59 1.26
CA TYR A 180 9.61 -4.86 1.23
C TYR A 180 9.64 -3.71 0.21
N ILE A 181 10.60 -2.79 0.30
CA ILE A 181 10.72 -1.68 -0.65
C ILE A 181 10.88 -2.18 -2.09
N SER A 182 11.74 -3.18 -2.32
CA SER A 182 11.91 -3.75 -3.66
C SER A 182 10.63 -4.39 -4.19
N LEU A 183 9.85 -5.06 -3.33
CA LEU A 183 8.60 -5.71 -3.72
C LEU A 183 7.53 -4.69 -4.08
N ARG A 184 7.45 -3.57 -3.35
CA ARG A 184 6.53 -2.48 -3.68
C ARG A 184 6.81 -1.88 -5.04
N LEU A 185 8.08 -1.54 -5.28
CA LEU A 185 8.52 -1.01 -6.58
C LEU A 185 8.27 -2.02 -7.71
N TYR A 186 8.45 -3.32 -7.46
CA TYR A 186 8.12 -4.36 -8.43
C TYR A 186 6.62 -4.42 -8.73
N ASN A 187 5.78 -4.54 -7.70
CA ASN A 187 4.33 -4.69 -7.85
C ASN A 187 3.70 -3.50 -8.55
N LEU A 188 4.21 -2.29 -8.32
CA LEU A 188 3.74 -1.08 -8.98
C LEU A 188 4.39 -0.85 -10.36
N ALA A 189 5.21 -1.78 -10.84
CA ALA A 189 5.99 -1.68 -12.08
C ALA A 189 6.96 -0.49 -12.13
N CYS A 190 7.38 0.00 -10.97
CA CYS A 190 8.33 1.11 -10.78
C CYS A 190 9.80 0.72 -10.99
N ASP A 191 10.13 -0.57 -11.17
CA ASP A 191 11.52 -1.01 -11.34
C ASP A 191 11.82 -1.53 -12.75
N GLY A 192 10.83 -1.48 -13.65
CA GLY A 192 10.93 -1.93 -15.04
C GLY A 192 11.03 -3.45 -15.24
N ARG A 193 11.01 -4.25 -14.17
CA ARG A 193 11.04 -5.73 -14.26
C ARG A 193 9.66 -6.30 -14.52
N LEU A 194 8.62 -5.71 -13.93
CA LEU A 194 7.24 -6.11 -14.16
C LEU A 194 6.66 -5.41 -15.38
N ARG A 195 5.99 -6.19 -16.24
CA ARG A 195 5.20 -5.67 -17.38
C ARG A 195 3.78 -6.19 -17.26
N TYR A 196 2.82 -5.29 -17.16
CA TYR A 196 1.41 -5.66 -17.14
C TYR A 196 0.98 -6.17 -18.51
N ARG A 197 0.15 -7.21 -18.55
CA ARG A 197 -0.54 -7.60 -19.77
C ARG A 197 -1.45 -6.45 -20.20
N VAL A 198 -1.23 -5.93 -21.39
CA VAL A 198 -2.11 -4.95 -22.02
C VAL A 198 -3.13 -5.72 -22.86
N PRO A 199 -4.44 -5.46 -22.73
CA PRO A 199 -5.43 -6.01 -23.66
C PRO A 199 -5.17 -5.44 -25.06
N GLY A 200 -4.82 -6.31 -26.01
CA GLY A 200 -4.35 -5.91 -27.34
C GLY A 200 -2.83 -5.68 -27.34
N ASP A 201 -2.14 -6.40 -28.21
CA ASP A 201 -0.68 -6.52 -28.26
C ASP A 201 0.06 -5.17 -28.22
N GLU A 202 0.66 -4.82 -27.09
CA GLU A 202 1.99 -4.23 -26.95
C GLU A 202 2.34 -3.95 -25.46
N PRO A 203 3.52 -4.39 -24.96
CA PRO A 203 3.93 -4.09 -23.60
C PRO A 203 4.42 -2.63 -23.46
N GLN A 204 3.74 -1.81 -22.66
CA GLN A 204 4.27 -0.51 -22.25
C GLN A 204 5.06 -0.63 -20.93
N ASN A 205 6.38 -0.39 -21.00
CA ASN A 205 7.20 -0.08 -19.84
C ASN A 205 7.04 1.41 -19.55
N VAL A 206 6.65 1.79 -18.33
CA VAL A 206 6.76 3.19 -17.88
C VAL A 206 7.70 3.24 -16.69
N LEU A 207 8.98 3.35 -17.03
CA LEU A 207 9.94 4.28 -16.44
C LEU A 207 11.09 4.40 -17.46
N ASN A 208 10.94 5.32 -18.41
CA ASN A 208 12.08 5.86 -19.14
C ASN A 208 12.61 7.03 -18.30
N PRO A 209 13.82 6.96 -17.73
CA PRO A 209 14.51 8.15 -17.28
C PRO A 209 15.13 8.84 -18.51
N THR A 210 14.69 10.09 -18.76
CA THR A 210 15.42 11.16 -19.48
C THR A 210 15.56 10.95 -21.02
N ASN A 211 14.98 11.80 -21.87
CA ASN A 211 15.49 13.13 -22.17
C ASN A 211 14.39 14.18 -22.35
N SER A 212 14.19 14.98 -21.32
CA SER A 212 13.82 16.39 -21.45
C SER A 212 14.98 17.22 -20.91
N THR A 213 15.94 17.55 -21.77
CA THR A 213 16.84 18.70 -21.59
C THR A 213 17.24 19.19 -22.98
N GLU A 214 16.56 20.24 -23.40
CA GLU A 214 17.10 21.46 -24.02
C GLU A 214 18.30 21.41 -25.00
N GLN A 215 18.05 22.09 -26.13
CA GLN A 215 18.90 23.02 -26.87
C GLN A 215 19.69 22.55 -28.12
N ILE A 216 19.25 23.12 -29.27
CA ILE A 216 20.02 24.01 -30.17
C ILE A 216 21.43 23.51 -30.59
N GLU A 217 21.60 23.08 -31.86
CA GLU A 217 22.27 23.83 -32.96
C GLU A 217 22.70 22.91 -34.14
N GLU A 218 22.69 23.51 -35.34
CA GLU A 218 23.43 23.21 -36.59
C GLU A 218 23.31 21.86 -37.31
N ASN A 219 22.51 21.86 -38.39
CA ASN A 219 23.02 22.02 -39.77
C ASN A 219 21.87 22.25 -40.76
#